data_AF-A0A8T1GU89-F1
#
_entry.id   AF-A0A8T1GU89-F1
#
_cell.length_a   1.000
_cell.length_b   1.000
_cell.length_c   1.000
_cell.angle_alpha   90.00
_cell.angle_beta   90.00
_cell.angle_gamma   90.00
#
_symmetry.space_group_name_H-M   'P 1'
#
loop_
_entity.id
_entity.type
_entity.pdbx_description
1 polymer ?
#
loop_
_entity_poly.entity_id
_entity_poly.type
_entity_poly.pdbx_seq_one_letter_code
_entity_poly.pdbx_strand_id
1 'polypeptide(L)' 'MSCLGGRARSWVYGRRRTDATCFSTYAKFKEELRQAFEPPKNEFRSRAEFLVVQSRVSTTNTRH' A
#
# COMPACT_ATOMS: atom_id res chain seq x y z
N MET A 1 -11.45 8.24 13.20
CA MET A 1 -10.55 7.07 13.35
C MET A 1 -11.26 5.72 13.18
N SER A 2 -12.57 5.68 12.91
CA SER A 2 -13.38 4.46 12.82
C SER A 2 -13.15 3.62 11.54
N CYS A 3 -12.44 4.16 10.56
CA CYS A 3 -12.12 3.49 9.29
C CYS A 3 -10.71 2.85 9.24
N LEU A 4 -9.89 3.02 10.28
CA LEU A 4 -8.56 2.42 10.34
C LEU A 4 -8.64 1.06 11.04
N GLY A 5 -8.46 -0.01 10.27
CA GLY A 5 -8.39 -1.38 10.78
C GLY A 5 -6.96 -1.88 10.98
N GLY A 6 -6.78 -2.85 11.87
CA GLY A 6 -5.57 -3.66 11.99
C GLY A 6 -4.27 -2.85 12.08
N ARG A 7 -3.32 -3.14 11.17
CA ARG A 7 -1.97 -2.55 11.16
C ARG A 7 -1.97 -1.02 11.02
N ALA A 8 -2.90 -0.45 10.25
CA ALA A 8 -3.00 0.99 10.08
C ALA A 8 -3.32 1.68 11.41
N ARG A 9 -4.23 1.11 12.20
CA ARG A 9 -4.57 1.64 13.52
C ARG A 9 -3.36 1.62 14.46
N SER A 10 -2.68 0.49 14.60
CA SER A 10 -1.50 0.37 15.48
C SER A 10 -0.37 1.31 15.05
N TRP A 11 -0.18 1.49 13.74
CA TRP A 11 0.82 2.40 13.19
C TRP A 11 0.52 3.87 13.53
N VAL A 12 -0.73 4.32 13.38
CA VAL A 12 -1.13 5.69 13.74
C VAL A 12 -0.98 5.95 15.24
N TYR A 13 -1.35 4.98 16.09
CA TYR A 13 -1.13 5.09 17.53
C TYR A 13 0.36 5.17 17.89
N GLY A 14 1.22 4.41 17.19
CA GLY A 14 2.68 4.50 17.35
C GLY A 14 3.21 5.89 17.03
N ARG A 15 2.81 6.48 15.90
CA ARG A 15 3.21 7.84 15.52
C ARG A 15 2.74 8.91 16.49
N ARG A 16 1.47 8.82 16.93
CA ARG A 16 0.91 9.80 17.86
C ARG A 16 1.63 9.79 19.20
N ARG A 17 2.17 8.64 19.60
CA ARG A 17 2.95 8.48 20.83
C ARG A 17 4.32 9.15 20.75
N THR A 18 4.93 9.21 19.57
CA THR A 18 6.23 9.86 19.36
C THR A 18 6.10 11.35 19.06
N ASP A 19 5.01 11.76 18.41
CA ASP A 19 4.73 13.15 18.07
C ASP A 19 3.21 13.40 18.13
N ALA A 20 2.80 14.21 19.10
CA ALA A 20 1.40 14.56 19.32
C ALA A 20 0.79 15.38 18.16
N THR A 21 1.64 16.08 17.38
CA THR A 21 1.29 16.94 16.26
C THR A 21 1.53 16.30 14.89
N CYS A 22 1.89 15.01 14.86
CA CYS A 22 2.28 14.28 13.65
C CYS A 22 1.30 14.41 12.46
N PHE A 23 0.01 14.58 12.77
CA PHE A 23 -1.05 14.72 11.79
C PHE A 23 -1.75 16.07 11.95
N SER A 24 -1.03 17.15 11.63
CA SER A 24 -1.55 18.52 11.70
C SER A 24 -2.74 18.76 10.76
N THR A 25 -2.81 18.05 9.63
CA THR A 25 -3.92 18.11 8.68
C THR A 25 -4.31 16.72 8.17
N TYR A 26 -5.57 16.58 7.75
CA TYR A 26 -6.05 15.32 7.16
C TYR A 26 -5.35 14.99 5.83
N ALA A 27 -4.92 15.99 5.07
CA ALA A 27 -4.15 15.78 3.85
C ALA A 27 -2.80 15.11 4.15
N LYS A 28 -2.06 15.66 5.12
CA LYS A 28 -0.77 15.08 5.56
C LYS A 28 -0.96 13.69 6.15
N PHE A 29 -2.02 13.47 6.93
CA PHE A 29 -2.39 12.13 7.41
C PHE A 29 -2.53 11.11 6.27
N LYS A 30 -3.28 11.45 5.20
CA LYS A 30 -3.48 10.56 4.06
C LYS A 30 -2.20 10.28 3.29
N GLU A 31 -1.35 11.29 3.09
CA GLU A 31 -0.07 11.12 2.38
C GLU A 31 0.87 10.21 3.14
N GLU A 32 1.05 10.45 4.43
CA GLU A 32 1.91 9.64 5.29
C GLU A 32 1.42 8.20 5.41
N LEU A 33 0.10 8.01 5.51
CA LEU A 33 -0.51 6.69 5.50
C LEU A 33 -0.26 6.00 4.15
N ARG A 34 -0.37 6.72 3.03
CA ARG A 34 -0.04 6.19 1.72
C ARG A 34 1.43 5.80 1.65
N GLN A 35 2.36 6.65 2.06
CA GLN A 35 3.79 6.31 2.01
C GLN A 35 4.16 5.10 2.87
N ALA A 36 3.53 4.93 4.04
CA ALA A 36 3.84 3.82 4.93
C ALA A 36 3.28 2.47 4.46
N PHE A 37 2.17 2.48 3.71
CA PHE A 37 1.47 1.27 3.29
C PHE A 37 1.49 1.03 1.77
N GLU A 38 1.84 2.03 0.96
CA GLU A 38 2.05 1.89 -0.47
C GLU A 38 3.31 1.04 -0.66
N PRO A 39 3.19 -0.12 -1.34
CA PRO A 39 4.36 -0.94 -1.60
C PRO A 39 5.37 -0.13 -2.41
N PRO A 40 6.69 -0.32 -2.19
CA PRO A 40 7.70 0.30 -3.01
C PRO A 40 7.41 -0.05 -4.46
N LYS A 41 7.13 0.96 -5.29
CA LYS A 41 7.01 0.81 -6.75
C LYS A 41 8.41 0.60 -7.31
N ASN A 42 9.01 -0.54 -6.96
CA ASN A 42 10.21 -0.97 -7.60
C ASN A 42 9.84 -1.40 -9.01
N GLU A 43 10.48 -0.84 -10.03
CA GLU A 43 10.23 -1.18 -11.44
C GLU A 43 10.33 -2.70 -11.67
N PHE A 44 11.17 -3.39 -10.89
CA PHE A 44 11.29 -4.85 -10.90
C PHE A 44 10.01 -5.58 -10.43
N ARG A 45 9.26 -5.03 -9.46
CA ARG A 45 7.98 -5.59 -9.01
C ARG A 45 6.91 -5.39 -10.08
N SER A 46 6.87 -4.21 -10.70
CA SER A 46 5.95 -3.91 -11.81
C SER A 46 6.17 -4.83 -13.01
N ARG A 47 7.44 -5.11 -13.37
CA ARG A 47 7.78 -6.04 -14.47
C ARG A 47 7.44 -7.48 -14.11
N ALA A 48 7.70 -7.91 -12.88
CA ALA A 48 7.32 -9.25 -12.41
C ALA A 48 5.80 -9.45 -12.43
N GLU A 49 5.01 -8.47 -11.96
CA GLU A 49 3.55 -8.50 -12.02
C GLU A 49 3.04 -8.53 -13.46
N PHE A 50 3.65 -7.75 -14.37
CA PHE A 50 3.32 -7.79 -15.80
C PHE A 50 3.59 -9.16 -16.44
N LEU A 51 4.73 -9.79 -16.13
CA LEU A 51 5.06 -11.14 -16.60
C LEU A 51 4.11 -12.20 -16.04
N VAL A 52 3.69 -12.06 -14.78
CA VAL A 52 2.68 -12.94 -14.16
C VAL A 52 1.31 -12.76 -14.82
N VAL A 53 0.94 -11.55 -15.22
CA VAL A 53 -0.32 -11.30 -15.94
C VAL A 53 -0.28 -11.88 -17.35
N GLN A 54 0.80 -11.67 -18.12
CA GLN A 54 0.99 -12.24 -19.46
C GLN A 54 0.92 -13.78 -19.46
N SER A 55 1.64 -14.44 -18.53
CA SER A 55 1.65 -15.91 -18.47
C SER A 55 0.27 -16.52 -18.18
N ARG A 56 -0.57 -15.83 -17.38
CA ARG A 56 -1.95 -16.25 -17.14
C ARG A 56 -2.83 -16.15 -18.39
N VAL A 57 -2.67 -15.10 -19.20
CA VAL A 57 -3.42 -14.91 -20.45
C VAL A 57 -3.00 -15.92 -21.52
N SER A 58 -1.71 -16.26 -21.60
CA SER A 58 -1.22 -17.27 -22.55
C SER A 58 -1.71 -18.68 -22.22
N THR A 59 -1.80 -19.04 -20.93
CA THR A 59 -2.24 -20.40 -20.52
C THR A 59 -3.73 -20.64 -20.78
N THR A 60 -4.54 -19.57 -20.86
CA THR A 60 -5.97 -19.68 -21.22
C THR A 60 -6.22 -19.77 -22.73
N ASN A 61 -5.23 -19.46 -23.57
CA ASN A 61 -5.37 -19.47 -25.04
C ASN A 61 -4.80 -20.73 -25.71
N THR A 62 -4.43 -21.75 -24.94
CA THR A 62 -3.99 -23.08 -25.44
C THR A 62 -4.87 -24.19 -24.86
N ARG A 63 -6.17 -23.92 -24.77
CA ARG A 63 -7.23 -24.92 -24.61
C ARG A 63 -8.32 -24.64 -25.63
N HIS A 64 -8.04 -24.94 -26.89
CA HIS A 64 -9.04 -25.18 -27.92
C HIS A 64 -8.51 -26.20 -28.92
#